data_AF-A0A3B8HGN4-F1
#
_entry.id   AF-A0A3B8HGN4-F1
#
_cell.length_a   1.000
_cell.length_b   1.000
_cell.length_c   1.000
_cell.angle_alpha   90.00
_cell.angle_beta   90.00
_cell.angle_gamma   90.00
#
_symmetry.space_group_name_H-M   'P 1'
#
loop_
_entity.id
_entity.type
_entity.pdbx_description
1 polymer ?
#
loop_
_entity_poly.entity_id
_entity_poly.type
_entity_poly.pdbx_seq_one_letter_code
_entity_poly.pdbx_strand_id
1 'polypeptide(L)' 'IGSDTNVQDNATLHVTSERFPLVIGSRVTIGHRAVVHGCTVGDDCLIGMGAIVMD' A
#
# COMPACT_ATOMS: atom_id res chain seq x y z
N ILE A 1 4.84 7.06 1.68
CA ILE A 1 4.55 6.17 2.83
C ILE A 1 4.63 7.04 4.08
N GLY A 2 3.55 7.13 4.86
CA GLY A 2 3.49 7.91 6.09
C GLY A 2 4.16 7.23 7.29
N SER A 3 4.15 7.91 8.43
CA SER A 3 4.81 7.47 9.66
C SER A 3 4.15 6.24 10.26
N ASP A 4 4.92 5.40 10.95
CA ASP A 4 4.44 4.19 11.65
C ASP A 4 3.69 3.18 10.78
N THR A 5 3.88 3.27 9.46
CA THR A 5 3.37 2.30 8.48
C THR A 5 4.33 1.13 8.36
N ASN A 6 3.80 -0.09 8.32
CA ASN A 6 4.58 -1.29 8.07
C ASN A 6 4.21 -1.94 6.73
N VAL A 7 5.25 -2.41 6.04
CA VAL A 7 5.12 -3.22 4.82
C VAL A 7 5.70 -4.59 5.13
N GLN A 8 4.84 -5.58 5.19
CA GLN A 8 5.20 -6.95 5.56
C GLN A 8 5.80 -7.71 4.37
N ASP A 9 6.35 -8.89 4.65
CA ASP A 9 7.13 -9.68 3.70
C ASP A 9 6.39 -9.94 2.38
N ASN A 10 7.14 -9.86 1.29
CA ASN A 10 6.69 -10.13 -0.08
C ASN A 10 5.53 -9.25 -0.57
N ALA A 11 5.23 -8.13 0.08
CA ALA A 11 4.30 -7.14 -0.48
C ALA A 11 4.93 -6.41 -1.68
N THR A 12 4.11 -6.09 -2.68
CA THR A 12 4.50 -5.32 -3.88
C THR A 12 3.79 -3.98 -3.88
N LEU A 13 4.58 -2.91 -3.88
CA LEU A 13 4.10 -1.53 -4.00
C LEU A 13 4.54 -1.01 -5.37
N HIS A 14 3.59 -0.75 -6.25
CA HIS A 14 3.87 -0.37 -7.63
C HIS A 14 3.15 0.93 -8.02
N VAL A 15 3.80 1.72 -8.86
CA VAL A 15 3.27 2.98 -9.40
C VAL A 15 3.25 2.90 -10.92
N THR A 16 2.24 3.49 -11.54
CA THR A 16 2.33 3.80 -12.97
C THR A 16 2.99 5.17 -13.07
N SER A 17 4.30 5.19 -13.37
CA SER A 17 5.11 6.41 -13.48
C SER A 17 4.38 7.51 -14.25
N GLU A 18 4.40 8.72 -13.68
CA GLU A 18 3.80 9.93 -14.28
C GLU A 18 2.26 9.90 -14.50
N ARG A 19 1.56 8.83 -14.08
CA ARG A 19 0.09 8.74 -14.17
C ARG A 19 -0.60 8.52 -12.83
N PHE A 20 -0.20 7.48 -12.10
CA PHE A 20 -0.90 7.05 -10.89
C PHE A 20 0.07 6.91 -9.72
N PRO A 21 0.11 7.92 -8.81
CA PRO A 21 0.95 7.84 -7.63
C PRO A 21 0.39 6.82 -6.64
N LEU A 22 1.30 6.16 -5.91
CA LEU A 22 0.95 5.36 -4.74
C LEU A 22 1.17 6.20 -3.48
N VAL A 23 0.08 6.60 -2.84
CA VAL A 23 0.12 7.38 -1.60
C VAL A 23 -0.35 6.49 -0.47
N ILE A 24 0.50 6.27 0.53
CA ILE A 24 0.16 5.50 1.73
C ILE A 24 0.28 6.45 2.92
N GLY A 25 -0.81 6.56 3.70
CA GLY A 25 -0.90 7.32 4.93
C GLY A 25 -0.05 6.79 6.09
N SER A 26 -0.34 7.29 7.28
CA SER A 26 0.33 6.91 8.53
C SER A 26 -0.40 5.78 9.25
N ARG A 27 0.33 4.96 10.02
CA ARG A 27 -0.20 3.82 10.78
C ARG A 27 -0.93 2.79 9.91
N VAL A 28 -0.51 2.66 8.65
CA VAL A 28 -1.05 1.67 7.72
C VAL A 28 -0.33 0.34 7.90
N THR A 29 -1.08 -0.76 7.84
CA THR A 29 -0.50 -2.12 7.75
C THR A 29 -0.71 -2.66 6.34
N ILE A 30 0.37 -2.90 5.60
CA ILE A 30 0.35 -3.63 4.34
C ILE A 30 0.75 -5.08 4.62
N GLY A 31 -0.24 -5.97 4.59
CA GLY A 31 -0.09 -7.39 4.93
C GLY A 31 0.82 -8.17 3.98
N HIS A 32 1.35 -9.30 4.47
CA HIS A 32 2.23 -10.17 3.67
C HIS A 32 1.63 -10.50 2.29
N ARG A 33 2.46 -10.43 1.24
CA ARG A 33 2.07 -10.72 -0.15
C ARG A 33 0.96 -9.82 -0.72
N ALA A 34 0.65 -8.69 -0.10
CA ALA A 34 -0.29 -7.74 -0.68
C ALA A 34 0.30 -7.04 -1.93
N VAL A 35 -0.55 -6.75 -2.91
CA VAL A 35 -0.21 -5.94 -4.10
C VAL A 35 -0.99 -4.64 -4.00
N VAL A 36 -0.28 -3.52 -3.99
CA VAL A 36 -0.86 -2.17 -3.92
C VAL A 36 -0.35 -1.37 -5.11
N HIS A 37 -1.25 -1.02 -6.01
CA HIS A 37 -0.93 -0.38 -7.28
C HIS A 37 -1.63 0.96 -7.42
N GLY A 38 -0.85 2.05 -7.58
CA GLY A 38 -1.35 3.33 -8.10
C GLY A 38 -2.51 3.98 -7.33
N CYS A 39 -2.73 3.65 -6.06
CA CYS A 39 -3.88 4.10 -5.28
C CYS A 39 -3.51 5.00 -4.09
N THR A 40 -4.52 5.56 -3.42
CA THR A 40 -4.34 6.29 -2.14
C THR A 40 -4.93 5.47 -0.98
N VAL A 41 -4.09 5.09 -0.04
CA VAL A 41 -4.47 4.43 1.22
C VAL A 41 -4.44 5.47 2.34
N GLY A 42 -5.57 5.65 3.01
CA GLY A 42 -5.71 6.58 4.13
C GLY A 42 -4.99 6.13 5.39
N ASP A 43 -4.92 7.02 6.38
CA ASP A 43 -4.37 6.72 7.70
C ASP A 43 -5.15 5.58 8.40
N ASP A 44 -4.46 4.86 9.29
CA ASP A 44 -5.03 3.81 10.16
C ASP A 44 -5.72 2.64 9.41
N CYS A 45 -5.42 2.47 8.12
CA CYS A 45 -5.95 1.40 7.29
C CYS A 45 -5.15 0.09 7.43
N LEU A 46 -5.85 -1.04 7.26
CA LEU A 46 -5.24 -2.36 7.15
C LEU A 46 -5.53 -2.97 5.78
N ILE A 47 -4.47 -3.21 5.01
CA ILE A 47 -4.52 -3.99 3.77
C ILE A 47 -4.18 -5.43 4.12
N GLY A 48 -5.17 -6.32 3.97
CA GLY A 48 -5.06 -7.72 4.36
C GLY A 48 -3.96 -8.48 3.60
N MET A 49 -3.51 -9.59 4.18
CA MET A 49 -2.52 -10.47 3.55
C MET A 49 -3.05 -10.98 2.20
N GLY A 50 -2.22 -10.91 1.17
CA GLY A 50 -2.57 -11.34 -0.19
C GLY A 50 -3.63 -10.48 -0.90
N ALA A 51 -4.05 -9.35 -0.32
CA ALA A 51 -4.99 -8.45 -0.96
C ALA A 51 -4.38 -7.81 -2.22
N ILE A 52 -5.21 -7.55 -3.23
CA ILE A 52 -4.82 -6.85 -4.46
C ILE A 52 -5.66 -5.58 -4.54
N VAL A 53 -5.00 -4.42 -4.48
CA VAL A 53 -5.59 -3.09 -4.60
C VAL A 53 -5.03 -2.44 -5.87
N MET A 54 -5.92 -2.07 -6.78
CA MET A 54 -5.60 -1.43 -8.06
C MET A 54 -6.01 0.05 -8.06
N ASP A 55 -5.64 0.75 -9.14
CA ASP A 55 -5.94 2.17 -9.42
C ASP A 55 -7.44 2.48 -9.51
#